data_AF-K2FQ93-F1
#
_entry.id   AF-K2FQ93-F1
#
_cell.length_a   1.000
_cell.length_b   1.000
_cell.length_c   1.000
_cell.angle_alpha   90.00
_cell.angle_beta   90.00
_cell.angle_gamma   90.00
#
_symmetry.space_group_name_H-M   'P 1'
#
loop_
_entity.id
_entity.type
_entity.pdbx_description
1 polymer ?
#
loop_
_entity_poly.entity_id
_entity_poly.type
_entity_poly.pdbx_seq_one_letter_code
_entity_poly.pdbx_strand_id
1 'polypeptide(L)'
;SANAQQMQIGTDGKVSATDTSRDGEEFTRQVLEIERANDKKYLEQEIREMVKGYPIEKMAPYIAQQDRTVAAFIIGIAKKESAWGQRVPTLNGQDCYNYWGYRGQRKLMGTGGHTCFNSPKDAVDTVAKRISTLVEEHGKDTPAKMVNTWKCGTSCEGDAGAPKWISDVTMYFDKLNSD
;
A
#
# COMPACT_ATOMS: atom_id res chain seq x y z
N SER A 1 1.90 -82.37 -23.33
CA SER A 1 2.05 -82.60 -21.89
C SER A 1 2.04 -81.27 -21.16
N ALA A 2 1.17 -81.15 -20.16
CA ALA A 2 1.13 -80.01 -19.25
C ALA A 2 2.33 -80.05 -18.30
N ASN A 3 2.84 -78.88 -17.88
CA ASN A 3 3.00 -78.63 -16.45
C ASN A 3 3.09 -77.12 -16.18
N ALA A 4 2.37 -76.69 -15.15
CA ALA A 4 2.39 -75.34 -14.58
C ALA A 4 3.30 -75.31 -13.34
N GLN A 5 3.53 -74.08 -12.84
CA GLN A 5 4.27 -73.62 -11.64
C GLN A 5 5.62 -72.98 -12.01
N GLN A 6 5.98 -71.76 -11.57
CA GLN A 6 5.60 -71.00 -10.38
C GLN A 6 5.84 -69.49 -10.62
N MET A 7 5.07 -68.63 -9.95
CA MET A 7 5.33 -67.18 -9.81
C MET A 7 6.63 -66.94 -9.04
N GLN A 8 7.45 -65.99 -9.51
CA GLN A 8 8.40 -65.26 -8.67
C GLN A 8 8.23 -63.76 -8.93
N ILE A 9 7.88 -63.05 -7.87
CA ILE A 9 7.79 -61.58 -7.83
C ILE A 9 9.22 -61.07 -7.65
N GLY A 10 9.80 -60.55 -8.73
CA GLY A 10 11.10 -59.89 -8.73
C GLY A 10 10.95 -58.40 -8.49
N THR A 11 11.31 -57.97 -7.29
CA THR A 11 11.46 -56.58 -6.87
C THR A 11 12.64 -55.94 -7.60
N ASP A 12 12.39 -54.93 -8.43
CA ASP A 12 13.38 -53.91 -8.80
C ASP A 12 12.66 -52.64 -9.29
N GLY A 13 11.83 -52.08 -8.40
CA GLY A 13 11.37 -50.71 -8.53
C GLY A 13 12.45 -49.77 -7.98
N LYS A 14 13.40 -49.35 -8.81
CA LYS A 14 14.29 -48.23 -8.48
C LYS A 14 13.44 -46.97 -8.47
N VAL A 15 12.86 -46.66 -7.32
CA VAL A 15 12.19 -45.37 -7.09
C VAL A 15 13.28 -44.32 -7.18
N SER A 16 13.32 -43.62 -8.31
CA SER A 16 14.14 -42.41 -8.43
C SER A 16 13.60 -41.45 -7.39
N ALA A 17 14.39 -41.14 -6.36
CA ALA A 17 14.10 -40.06 -5.44
C ALA A 17 14.08 -38.76 -6.26
N THR A 18 12.91 -38.44 -6.81
CA THR A 18 12.60 -37.12 -7.32
C THR A 18 12.85 -36.15 -6.18
N ASP A 19 13.63 -35.13 -6.47
CA ASP A 19 14.04 -34.09 -5.53
C ASP A 19 12.82 -33.31 -5.05
N THR A 20 12.10 -33.85 -4.06
CA THR A 20 10.87 -33.30 -3.49
C THR A 20 11.11 -31.96 -2.78
N SER A 21 12.37 -31.53 -2.63
CA SER A 21 12.71 -30.24 -2.05
C SER A 21 12.30 -29.07 -2.98
N ARG A 22 12.50 -29.23 -4.30
CA ARG A 22 12.10 -28.21 -5.30
C ARG A 22 10.58 -28.05 -5.38
N ASP A 23 9.84 -29.14 -5.25
CA ASP A 23 8.37 -29.13 -5.25
C ASP A 23 7.81 -28.41 -3.99
N GLY A 24 8.48 -28.57 -2.84
CA GLY A 24 8.11 -27.90 -1.59
C GLY A 24 8.35 -26.38 -1.60
N GLU A 25 9.49 -25.94 -2.14
CA GLU A 25 9.80 -24.51 -2.30
C GLU A 25 8.84 -23.82 -3.26
N GLU A 26 8.53 -24.46 -4.39
CA GLU A 26 7.59 -23.92 -5.38
C GLU A 26 6.17 -23.79 -4.81
N PHE A 27 5.69 -24.81 -4.09
CA PHE A 27 4.39 -24.75 -3.42
C PHE A 27 4.32 -23.61 -2.40
N THR A 28 5.37 -23.45 -1.57
CA THR A 28 5.44 -22.38 -0.57
C THR A 28 5.36 -21.00 -1.23
N ARG A 29 6.09 -20.79 -2.33
CA ARG A 29 6.05 -19.54 -3.08
C ARG A 29 4.65 -19.25 -3.63
N GLN A 30 4.00 -20.25 -4.22
CA GLN A 30 2.65 -20.10 -4.77
C GLN A 30 1.63 -19.73 -3.69
N VAL A 31 1.69 -20.36 -2.51
CA VAL A 31 0.81 -20.03 -1.38
C VAL A 31 1.02 -18.57 -0.93
N LEU A 32 2.28 -18.14 -0.73
CA LEU A 32 2.60 -16.76 -0.35
C LEU A 32 2.14 -15.72 -1.40
N GLU A 33 2.21 -16.07 -2.69
CA GLU A 33 1.73 -15.20 -3.76
C GLU A 33 0.20 -15.07 -3.75
N ILE A 34 -0.52 -16.16 -3.50
CA ILE A 34 -1.98 -16.17 -3.37
C ILE A 34 -2.41 -15.37 -2.13
N GLU A 35 -1.77 -15.58 -0.99
CA GLU A 35 -2.02 -14.82 0.24
C GLU A 35 -1.81 -13.33 0.01
N ARG A 36 -0.66 -12.93 -0.56
CA ARG A 36 -0.39 -11.53 -0.90
C ARG A 36 -1.41 -10.95 -1.89
N ALA A 37 -1.80 -11.72 -2.90
CA ALA A 37 -2.80 -11.27 -3.87
C ALA A 37 -4.18 -11.07 -3.23
N ASN A 38 -4.56 -11.97 -2.33
CA ASN A 38 -5.79 -11.86 -1.55
C ASN A 38 -5.74 -10.65 -0.61
N ASP A 39 -4.64 -10.45 0.12
CA ASP A 39 -4.45 -9.31 1.02
C ASP A 39 -4.61 -7.98 0.28
N LYS A 40 -3.98 -7.85 -0.88
CA LYS A 40 -4.12 -6.66 -1.74
C LYS A 40 -5.57 -6.44 -2.18
N LYS A 41 -6.27 -7.51 -2.54
CA LYS A 41 -7.69 -7.44 -2.95
C LYS A 41 -8.59 -7.03 -1.79
N TYR A 42 -8.37 -7.58 -0.59
CA TYR A 42 -9.13 -7.21 0.61
C TYR A 42 -8.85 -5.76 1.02
N LEU A 43 -7.58 -5.35 1.03
CA LEU A 43 -7.20 -3.97 1.30
C LEU A 43 -7.82 -2.99 0.29
N GLU A 44 -7.84 -3.34 -1.01
CA GLU A 44 -8.50 -2.52 -2.02
C GLU A 44 -10.00 -2.36 -1.71
N GLN A 45 -10.69 -3.44 -1.32
CA GLN A 45 -12.11 -3.41 -0.97
C GLN A 45 -12.38 -2.53 0.25
N GLU A 46 -11.57 -2.66 1.32
CA GLU A 46 -11.67 -1.84 2.52
C GLU A 46 -11.46 -0.34 2.21
N ILE A 47 -10.44 -0.03 1.40
CA ILE A 47 -10.17 1.34 0.96
C ILE A 47 -11.35 1.88 0.16
N ARG A 48 -11.86 1.12 -0.82
CA ARG A 48 -12.98 1.54 -1.67
C ARG A 48 -14.22 1.82 -0.85
N GLU A 49 -14.56 0.96 0.11
CA GLU A 49 -15.72 1.18 0.98
C GLU A 49 -15.53 2.44 1.83
N MET A 50 -14.33 2.66 2.37
CA MET A 50 -14.02 3.82 3.21
C MET A 50 -14.14 5.15 2.46
N VAL A 51 -13.71 5.19 1.19
CA VAL A 51 -13.60 6.42 0.40
C VAL A 51 -14.66 6.52 -0.71
N LYS A 52 -15.70 5.69 -0.63
CA LYS A 52 -16.77 5.60 -1.63
C LYS A 52 -17.36 6.97 -1.96
N GLY A 53 -17.41 7.30 -3.25
CA GLY A 53 -17.94 8.57 -3.75
C GLY A 53 -16.99 9.76 -3.64
N TYR A 54 -15.76 9.56 -3.15
CA TYR A 54 -14.72 10.58 -3.15
C TYR A 54 -13.74 10.41 -4.32
N PRO A 55 -13.09 11.47 -4.82
CA PRO A 55 -12.15 11.37 -5.93
C PRO A 55 -11.00 10.37 -5.74
N ILE A 56 -10.51 10.21 -4.50
CA ILE A 56 -9.46 9.21 -4.19
C ILE A 56 -9.88 7.76 -4.44
N GLU A 57 -11.16 7.44 -4.59
CA GLU A 57 -11.61 6.07 -4.89
C GLU A 57 -10.97 5.51 -6.17
N LYS A 58 -10.69 6.37 -7.15
CA LYS A 58 -9.98 6.01 -8.39
C LYS A 58 -8.53 5.59 -8.17
N MET A 59 -7.96 5.93 -7.01
CA MET A 59 -6.59 5.61 -6.61
C MET A 59 -6.50 4.31 -5.79
N ALA A 60 -7.62 3.79 -5.29
CA ALA A 60 -7.67 2.57 -4.47
C ALA A 60 -6.82 1.38 -4.99
N PRO A 61 -6.86 1.01 -6.29
CA PRO A 61 -6.08 -0.14 -6.77
C PRO A 61 -4.56 0.09 -6.74
N TYR A 62 -4.10 1.35 -6.71
CA TYR A 62 -2.68 1.67 -6.57
C TYR A 62 -2.25 1.77 -5.10
N ILE A 63 -3.15 2.27 -4.25
CA ILE A 63 -2.92 2.39 -2.80
C ILE A 63 -2.86 0.99 -2.18
N ALA A 64 -3.72 0.07 -2.62
CA ALA A 64 -3.73 -1.31 -2.14
C ALA A 64 -2.49 -2.14 -2.54
N GLN A 65 -1.63 -1.63 -3.41
CA GLN A 65 -0.35 -2.28 -3.72
C GLN A 65 0.73 -2.02 -2.67
N GLN A 66 0.50 -1.05 -1.78
CA GLN A 66 1.44 -0.67 -0.74
C GLN A 66 1.22 -1.53 0.51
N ASP A 67 2.22 -1.59 1.39
CA ASP A 67 2.05 -2.15 2.73
C ASP A 67 0.91 -1.45 3.49
N ARG A 68 0.21 -2.22 4.33
CA ARG A 68 -1.01 -1.76 5.02
C ARG A 68 -0.78 -0.47 5.81
N THR A 69 0.34 -0.35 6.52
CA THR A 69 0.75 0.88 7.22
C THR A 69 0.89 2.08 6.27
N VAL A 70 1.52 1.89 5.11
CA VAL A 70 1.70 2.95 4.10
C VAL A 70 0.34 3.34 3.51
N ALA A 71 -0.49 2.36 3.16
CA ALA A 71 -1.85 2.60 2.66
C ALA A 71 -2.71 3.36 3.69
N ALA A 72 -2.62 3.01 4.97
CA ALA A 72 -3.31 3.67 6.06
C ALA A 72 -2.90 5.14 6.19
N PHE A 73 -1.59 5.44 6.11
CA PHE A 73 -1.11 6.82 6.06
C PHE A 73 -1.62 7.58 4.84
N ILE A 74 -1.56 6.95 3.66
CA ILE A 74 -2.05 7.56 2.41
C ILE A 74 -3.52 7.99 2.57
N ILE A 75 -4.38 7.12 3.11
CA ILE A 75 -5.80 7.42 3.29
C ILE A 75 -6.04 8.46 4.39
N GLY A 76 -5.36 8.35 5.53
CA GLY A 76 -5.54 9.27 6.65
C GLY A 76 -5.05 10.69 6.33
N ILE A 77 -3.88 10.82 5.71
CA ILE A 77 -3.36 12.12 5.27
C ILE A 77 -4.25 12.70 4.18
N ALA A 78 -4.69 11.92 3.21
CA ALA A 78 -5.60 12.41 2.17
C ALA A 78 -6.92 12.95 2.74
N LYS A 79 -7.46 12.29 3.77
CA LYS A 79 -8.65 12.83 4.44
C LYS A 79 -8.36 14.20 5.04
N LYS A 80 -7.24 14.33 5.73
CA LYS A 80 -6.86 15.54 6.45
C LYS A 80 -6.61 16.72 5.50
N GLU A 81 -5.86 16.49 4.43
CA GLU A 81 -5.34 17.57 3.58
C GLU A 81 -6.34 18.02 2.50
N SER A 82 -7.17 17.10 1.99
CA SER A 82 -8.04 17.38 0.84
C SER A 82 -9.49 16.93 1.02
N ALA A 83 -9.84 16.36 2.18
CA ALA A 83 -11.08 15.60 2.36
C ALA A 83 -11.25 14.54 1.26
N TRP A 84 -10.18 13.75 1.03
CA TRP A 84 -10.13 12.70 0.01
C TRP A 84 -10.31 13.20 -1.43
N GLY A 85 -9.78 14.40 -1.72
CA GLY A 85 -9.79 15.00 -3.05
C GLY A 85 -11.00 15.90 -3.33
N GLN A 86 -11.80 16.27 -2.32
CA GLN A 86 -12.83 17.32 -2.51
C GLN A 86 -12.22 18.72 -2.63
N ARG A 87 -11.03 18.93 -2.05
CA ARG A 87 -10.28 20.18 -2.11
C ARG A 87 -8.90 19.89 -2.67
N VAL A 88 -8.65 20.33 -3.91
CA VAL A 88 -7.46 19.92 -4.65
C VAL A 88 -6.75 21.14 -5.23
N PRO A 89 -5.42 21.11 -5.34
CA PRO A 89 -4.73 22.04 -6.21
C PRO A 89 -5.14 21.76 -7.65
N THR A 90 -5.19 22.81 -8.45
CA THR A 90 -5.51 22.69 -9.88
C THR A 90 -4.43 23.32 -10.74
N LEU A 91 -4.36 22.87 -11.99
CA LEU A 91 -3.55 23.49 -13.03
C LEU A 91 -4.44 23.68 -14.25
N ASN A 92 -4.64 24.92 -14.68
CA ASN A 92 -5.58 25.27 -15.77
C ASN A 92 -7.00 24.72 -15.53
N GLY A 93 -7.45 24.74 -14.27
CA GLY A 93 -8.77 24.22 -13.86
C GLY A 93 -8.87 22.69 -13.77
N GLN A 94 -7.79 21.95 -14.06
CA GLN A 94 -7.76 20.49 -13.98
C GLN A 94 -7.23 20.01 -12.63
N ASP A 95 -7.76 18.90 -12.12
CA ASP A 95 -7.28 18.23 -10.90
C ASP A 95 -5.81 17.76 -11.09
N CYS A 96 -4.96 18.13 -10.13
CA CYS A 96 -3.56 17.76 -10.08
C CYS A 96 -3.27 16.39 -9.42
N TYR A 97 -4.32 15.65 -9.03
CA TYR A 97 -4.25 14.37 -8.31
C TYR A 97 -3.47 14.42 -7.00
N ASN A 98 -3.33 15.60 -6.40
CA ASN A 98 -2.54 15.81 -5.19
C ASN A 98 -3.46 15.99 -3.99
N TYR A 99 -3.72 14.87 -3.30
CA TYR A 99 -4.66 14.82 -2.20
C TYR A 99 -4.00 14.95 -0.82
N TRP A 100 -2.67 15.11 -0.79
CA TRP A 100 -1.85 15.06 0.43
C TRP A 100 -1.08 16.35 0.72
N GLY A 101 -1.32 17.42 -0.05
CA GLY A 101 -0.58 18.67 0.10
C GLY A 101 0.90 18.57 -0.26
N TYR A 102 1.27 17.61 -1.13
CA TYR A 102 2.67 17.35 -1.49
C TYR A 102 3.26 18.53 -2.29
N ARG A 103 4.49 18.97 -1.95
CA ARG A 103 5.16 20.15 -2.53
C ARG A 103 6.53 19.84 -3.17
N GLY A 104 6.74 18.60 -3.62
CA GLY A 104 7.95 18.25 -4.38
C GLY A 104 8.00 19.00 -5.72
N GLN A 105 9.13 19.63 -6.01
CA GLN A 105 9.31 20.40 -7.24
C GLN A 105 9.25 19.48 -8.48
N ARG A 106 8.42 19.86 -9.46
CA ARG A 106 8.26 19.18 -10.75
C ARG A 106 8.07 20.23 -11.86
N LYS A 107 8.08 19.75 -13.12
CA LYS A 107 7.76 20.59 -14.28
C LYS A 107 6.35 21.19 -14.18
N LEU A 108 5.38 20.45 -13.65
CA LEU A 108 4.00 20.89 -13.47
C LEU A 108 3.73 21.14 -11.98
N MET A 109 3.29 22.36 -11.68
CA MET A 109 2.94 22.82 -10.34
C MET A 109 1.52 23.38 -10.37
N GLY A 110 0.68 22.93 -9.46
CA GLY A 110 -0.68 23.42 -9.29
C GLY A 110 -0.74 24.64 -8.37
N THR A 111 -1.96 25.10 -8.08
CA THR A 111 -2.20 26.22 -7.17
C THR A 111 -1.53 26.03 -5.80
N GLY A 112 -1.03 27.13 -5.22
CA GLY A 112 -0.40 27.12 -3.90
C GLY A 112 0.96 26.41 -3.83
N GLY A 113 1.62 26.20 -4.97
CA GLY A 113 2.94 25.56 -5.04
C GLY A 113 2.91 24.04 -4.79
N HIS A 114 1.74 23.41 -4.91
CA HIS A 114 1.61 21.97 -4.80
C HIS A 114 2.05 21.28 -6.09
N THR A 115 2.61 20.08 -5.95
CA THR A 115 2.95 19.24 -7.10
C THR A 115 1.70 18.93 -7.93
N CYS A 116 1.80 19.03 -9.26
CA CYS A 116 0.77 18.55 -10.18
C CYS A 116 1.22 17.23 -10.81
N PHE A 117 0.56 16.13 -10.45
CA PHE A 117 0.93 14.79 -10.92
C PHE A 117 0.33 14.51 -12.30
N ASN A 118 1.00 13.65 -13.07
CA ASN A 118 0.57 13.33 -14.43
C ASN A 118 -0.63 12.37 -14.45
N SER A 119 -0.82 11.59 -13.38
CA SER A 119 -1.90 10.60 -13.26
C SER A 119 -2.15 10.21 -11.81
N PRO A 120 -3.29 9.55 -11.50
CA PRO A 120 -3.54 8.97 -10.19
C PRO A 120 -2.44 7.99 -9.73
N LYS A 121 -1.89 7.19 -10.66
CA LYS A 121 -0.81 6.25 -10.35
C LYS A 121 0.48 6.97 -9.99
N ASP A 122 0.89 7.97 -10.78
CA ASP A 122 2.08 8.80 -10.51
C ASP A 122 1.99 9.47 -9.14
N ALA A 123 0.81 9.98 -8.79
CA ALA A 123 0.56 10.58 -7.49
C ALA A 123 0.76 9.59 -6.34
N VAL A 124 0.10 8.42 -6.41
CA VAL A 124 0.20 7.37 -5.39
C VAL A 124 1.63 6.83 -5.30
N ASP A 125 2.27 6.47 -6.41
CA ASP A 125 3.63 5.92 -6.41
C ASP A 125 4.62 6.89 -5.73
N THR A 126 4.49 8.19 -6.00
CA THR A 126 5.38 9.22 -5.45
C THR A 126 5.16 9.42 -3.95
N VAL A 127 3.90 9.54 -3.54
CA VAL A 127 3.53 9.76 -2.13
C VAL A 127 3.82 8.52 -1.30
N ALA A 128 3.49 7.34 -1.81
CA ALA A 128 3.78 6.06 -1.19
C ALA A 128 5.28 5.90 -0.97
N LYS A 129 6.11 6.16 -2.00
CA LYS A 129 7.57 6.09 -1.85
C LYS A 129 8.08 6.99 -0.72
N ARG A 130 7.59 8.24 -0.63
CA ARG A 130 7.98 9.14 0.45
C ARG A 130 7.55 8.62 1.82
N ILE A 131 6.31 8.13 1.94
CA ILE A 131 5.78 7.59 3.20
C ILE A 131 6.55 6.33 3.59
N SER A 132 6.83 5.43 2.65
CA SER A 132 7.63 4.21 2.87
C SER A 132 8.98 4.55 3.47
N THR A 133 9.75 5.45 2.86
CA THR A 133 11.03 5.94 3.42
C THR A 133 10.86 6.49 4.84
N LEU A 134 9.80 7.25 5.11
CA LEU A 134 9.56 7.77 6.47
C LEU A 134 9.25 6.65 7.48
N VAL A 135 8.46 5.66 7.08
CA VAL A 135 8.08 4.53 7.94
C VAL A 135 9.28 3.61 8.17
N GLU A 136 9.89 3.13 7.09
CA GLU A 136 10.89 2.05 7.10
C GLU A 136 12.28 2.55 7.51
N GLU A 137 12.72 3.69 6.98
CA GLU A 137 14.08 4.20 7.21
C GLU A 137 14.15 5.16 8.40
N HIS A 138 13.04 5.82 8.73
CA HIS A 138 13.00 6.86 9.78
C HIS A 138 12.07 6.51 10.96
N GLY A 139 11.49 5.30 10.98
CA GLY A 139 10.68 4.79 12.08
C GLY A 139 9.40 5.60 12.35
N LYS A 140 8.85 6.28 11.32
CA LYS A 140 7.65 7.12 11.42
C LYS A 140 6.37 6.32 11.20
N ASP A 141 6.26 5.18 11.89
CA ASP A 141 5.18 4.19 11.80
C ASP A 141 3.83 4.60 12.42
N THR A 142 3.75 5.77 13.07
CA THR A 142 2.51 6.28 13.69
C THR A 142 2.27 7.75 13.33
N PRO A 143 1.01 8.22 13.28
CA PRO A 143 0.69 9.63 12.99
C PRO A 143 1.40 10.63 13.90
N ALA A 144 1.58 10.30 15.18
CA ALA A 144 2.32 11.11 16.13
C ALA A 144 3.81 11.26 15.77
N LYS A 145 4.44 10.22 15.23
CA LYS A 145 5.83 10.29 14.75
C LYS A 145 5.93 11.00 13.39
N MET A 146 4.92 10.82 12.52
CA MET A 146 4.86 11.36 11.16
C MET A 146 4.67 12.89 11.09
N VAL A 147 3.92 13.47 12.02
CA VAL A 147 3.47 14.87 11.98
C VAL A 147 4.60 15.89 11.75
N ASN A 148 5.73 15.73 12.44
CA ASN A 148 6.84 16.69 12.36
C ASN A 148 7.43 16.78 10.96
N THR A 149 7.43 15.67 10.22
CA THR A 149 8.03 15.62 8.89
C THR A 149 7.01 15.90 7.79
N TRP A 150 5.80 15.34 7.87
CA TRP A 150 4.80 15.56 6.83
C TRP A 150 4.15 16.94 6.90
N LYS A 151 3.66 17.33 8.09
CA LYS A 151 2.92 18.59 8.28
C LYS A 151 3.86 19.79 8.41
N CYS A 152 4.93 19.67 9.19
CA CYS A 152 5.78 20.82 9.55
C CYS A 152 7.16 20.83 8.87
N GLY A 153 7.56 19.75 8.20
CA GLY A 153 8.86 19.60 7.56
C GLY A 153 10.01 19.28 8.51
N THR A 154 10.12 19.99 9.65
CA THR A 154 11.21 19.82 10.63
C THR A 154 10.71 19.64 12.07
N SER A 155 9.88 20.56 12.56
CA SER A 155 9.32 20.53 13.92
C SER A 155 7.95 21.19 13.95
N CYS A 156 7.02 20.60 14.69
CA CYS A 156 5.71 21.19 15.00
C CYS A 156 5.66 21.85 16.39
N GLU A 157 6.81 22.15 17.00
CA GLU A 157 6.85 22.84 18.29
C GLU A 157 6.16 24.22 18.19
N GLY A 158 5.19 24.46 19.06
CA GLY A 158 4.35 25.68 19.03
C GLY A 158 3.21 25.67 18.00
N ASP A 159 3.06 24.64 17.16
CA ASP A 159 1.94 24.54 16.21
C ASP A 159 0.69 23.96 16.89
N ALA A 160 -0.26 24.83 17.24
CA ALA A 160 -1.54 24.45 17.84
C ALA A 160 -2.40 23.53 16.95
N GLY A 161 -2.12 23.46 15.65
CA GLY A 161 -2.79 22.59 14.70
C GLY A 161 -2.22 21.16 14.63
N ALA A 162 -1.02 20.91 15.19
CA ALA A 162 -0.40 19.59 15.15
C ALA A 162 -1.20 18.51 15.90
N PRO A 163 -1.72 18.74 17.12
CA PRO A 163 -2.54 17.75 17.82
C PRO A 163 -3.79 17.37 17.04
N LYS A 164 -4.46 18.35 16.42
CA LYS A 164 -5.64 18.10 15.58
C LYS A 164 -5.27 17.29 14.34
N TRP A 165 -4.13 17.59 13.71
CA TRP A 165 -3.66 16.82 12.56
C TRP A 165 -3.42 15.36 12.93
N ILE A 166 -2.73 15.10 14.04
CA ILE A 166 -2.49 13.74 14.55
C ILE A 166 -3.82 13.02 14.76
N SER A 167 -4.74 13.64 15.50
CA SER A 167 -6.05 13.06 15.80
C SER A 167 -6.86 12.73 14.53
N ASP A 168 -6.92 13.68 13.59
CA ASP A 168 -7.66 13.51 12.33
C ASP A 168 -7.03 12.37 11.49
N VAL A 169 -5.70 12.25 11.44
CA VAL A 169 -5.01 11.19 10.67
C VAL A 169 -5.14 9.83 11.36
N THR A 170 -4.93 9.76 12.68
CA THR A 170 -5.08 8.54 13.50
C THR A 170 -6.44 7.89 13.30
N MET A 171 -7.53 8.67 13.28
CA MET A 171 -8.89 8.13 13.11
C MET A 171 -9.05 7.24 11.87
N TYR A 172 -8.39 7.58 10.76
CA TYR A 172 -8.49 6.80 9.51
C TYR A 172 -7.33 5.83 9.33
N PHE A 173 -6.17 6.16 9.89
CA PHE A 173 -5.04 5.25 9.97
C PHE A 173 -5.45 3.96 10.71
N ASP A 174 -6.02 4.10 11.91
CA ASP A 174 -6.41 2.96 12.74
C ASP A 174 -7.48 2.11 12.06
N LYS A 175 -8.43 2.71 11.32
CA LYS A 175 -9.47 1.94 10.60
C LYS A 175 -8.92 0.99 9.53
N LEU A 176 -7.73 1.26 8.98
CA LEU A 176 -7.07 0.37 8.01
C LEU A 176 -5.92 -0.41 8.64
N ASN A 177 -5.41 0.03 9.79
CA ASN A 177 -4.22 -0.50 10.44
C ASN A 177 -4.50 -0.96 11.88
N SER A 178 -5.70 -1.52 12.10
CA SER A 178 -6.02 -2.26 13.32
C SER A 178 -5.59 -3.71 13.13
N ASP A 179 -4.74 -4.20 14.02
CA ASP A 179 -4.49 -5.64 14.19
C ASP A 179 -5.75 -6.36 14.71
#